data_AF-A0A1I1ICI6-F1
#
_entry.id   AF-A0A1I1ICI6-F1
#
_cell.length_a   1.000
_cell.length_b   1.000
_cell.length_c   1.000
_cell.angle_alpha   90.00
_cell.angle_beta   90.00
_cell.angle_gamma   90.00
#
_symmetry.space_group_name_H-M   'P 1'
#
loop_
_entity.id
_entity.type
_entity.pdbx_description
1 polymer ?
#
loop_
_entity_poly.entity_id
_entity_poly.type
_entity_poly.pdbx_seq_one_letter_code
_entity_poly.pdbx_strand_id
1 'polypeptide(L)'
;MKYHVNDTLTLCKGRTVSIEKDLTASGEKFDTANVDIVIRNAAVIGADSVYKADIAITDGRISAIGGADDKPCRQIDAEGLVLTAGRVRTVSGALDSYMLEELLFSGVSTLTFDSQPSDNDIKMMLEHPLNYCVCFDGQPHDSDELLHHVGDVALGRIADLYLWKCEKFNIAPEKIIKFGRCIFDRSLTDRKDIIYALSYDTTRRPARSASVFFTSHNDVNGYFGRLYETEHTMIALDTNK
;
A
#
# COMPACT_ATOMS: atom_id res chain seq x y z
N MET A 1 3.70 4.87 23.12
CA MET A 1 4.41 3.71 23.69
C MET A 1 5.52 3.37 22.71
N LYS A 2 6.77 3.19 23.14
CA LYS A 2 7.87 2.84 22.23
C LYS A 2 8.00 1.33 22.18
N TYR A 3 8.30 0.77 21.00
CA TYR A 3 8.57 -0.65 20.83
C TYR A 3 10.08 -0.91 20.75
N HIS A 4 10.50 -2.03 21.32
CA HIS A 4 11.89 -2.47 21.45
C HIS A 4 12.06 -3.92 21.00
N VAL A 5 13.30 -4.31 20.69
CA VAL A 5 13.63 -5.71 20.40
C VAL A 5 13.30 -6.59 21.61
N ASN A 6 12.77 -7.78 21.36
CA ASN A 6 12.21 -8.72 22.32
C ASN A 6 10.88 -8.33 22.97
N ASP A 7 10.32 -7.16 22.65
CA ASP A 7 8.94 -6.85 23.03
C ASP A 7 8.00 -7.86 22.36
N THR A 8 7.05 -8.38 23.14
CA THR A 8 5.95 -9.20 22.63
C THR A 8 4.71 -8.34 22.51
N LEU A 9 4.23 -8.18 21.28
CA LEU A 9 3.05 -7.40 20.95
C LEU A 9 1.84 -8.32 20.91
N THR A 10 0.82 -7.99 21.70
CA THR A 10 -0.49 -8.67 21.63
C THR A 10 -1.38 -7.94 20.65
N LEU A 11 -1.58 -8.53 19.48
CA LEU A 11 -2.46 -8.04 18.43
C LEU A 11 -3.92 -8.36 18.75
N CYS A 12 -4.82 -7.74 17.99
CA CYS A 12 -6.25 -8.03 18.07
C CYS A 12 -6.53 -9.54 17.95
N LYS A 13 -7.55 -10.01 18.66
CA LYS A 13 -7.92 -11.43 18.80
C LYS A 13 -6.87 -12.30 19.53
N GLY A 14 -5.92 -11.69 20.24
CA GLY A 14 -4.99 -12.40 21.13
C GLY A 14 -3.78 -13.03 20.43
N ARG A 15 -3.60 -12.82 19.11
CA ARG A 15 -2.39 -13.22 18.40
C ARG A 15 -1.20 -12.44 18.94
N THR A 16 -0.09 -13.11 19.24
CA THR A 16 1.15 -12.44 19.65
C THR A 16 2.21 -12.50 18.57
N VAL A 17 3.05 -11.47 18.51
CA VAL A 17 4.26 -11.42 17.69
C VAL A 17 5.39 -10.79 18.51
N SER A 18 6.64 -11.19 18.27
CA SER A 18 7.79 -10.66 19.00
C SER A 18 8.73 -9.94 18.06
N ILE A 19 9.23 -8.78 18.45
CA ILE A 19 10.17 -8.00 17.63
C ILE A 19 11.54 -8.66 17.70
N GLU A 20 12.03 -9.14 16.55
CA GLU A 20 13.25 -9.94 16.46
C GLU A 20 14.51 -9.10 16.32
N LYS A 21 14.41 -7.93 15.66
CA LYS A 21 15.57 -7.09 15.31
C LYS A 21 15.19 -5.63 15.17
N ASP A 22 16.20 -4.77 15.33
CA ASP A 22 16.09 -3.34 15.05
C ASP A 22 17.02 -2.96 13.90
N LEU A 23 16.43 -2.68 12.74
CA LEU A 23 17.14 -2.27 11.54
C LEU A 23 17.49 -0.78 11.56
N THR A 24 16.94 0.02 12.47
CA THR A 24 17.29 1.45 12.60
C THR A 24 18.68 1.64 13.20
N ALA A 25 19.13 0.66 13.98
CA ALA A 25 20.41 0.64 14.65
C ALA A 25 21.49 -0.17 13.89
N SER A 26 21.17 -0.73 12.72
CA SER A 26 22.07 -1.59 11.96
C SER A 26 22.52 -0.93 10.66
N GLY A 27 23.78 -1.20 10.28
CA GLY A 27 24.33 -0.78 8.99
C GLY A 27 24.57 0.73 8.84
N GLU A 28 24.83 1.14 7.61
CA GLU A 28 24.90 2.55 7.23
C GLU A 28 23.49 3.13 7.10
N LYS A 29 23.26 4.32 7.66
CA LYS A 29 21.98 5.00 7.53
C LYS A 29 21.74 5.43 6.08
N PHE A 30 20.53 5.23 5.57
CA PHE A 30 20.19 5.68 4.22
C PHE A 30 19.98 7.20 4.16
N ASP A 31 20.35 7.78 3.01
CA ASP A 31 20.24 9.22 2.77
C ASP A 31 18.78 9.63 2.54
N THR A 32 18.31 10.62 3.30
CA THR A 32 16.94 11.14 3.19
C THR A 32 16.81 12.37 2.29
N ALA A 33 17.88 12.85 1.66
CA ALA A 33 17.84 14.08 0.85
C ALA A 33 16.94 13.97 -0.41
N ASN A 34 16.83 12.78 -1.00
CA ASN A 34 16.10 12.55 -2.26
C ASN A 34 14.91 11.60 -2.12
N VAL A 35 14.38 11.44 -0.90
CA VAL A 35 13.19 10.61 -0.65
C VAL A 35 11.95 11.51 -0.51
N ASP A 36 10.80 11.02 -0.97
CA ASP A 36 9.55 11.79 -0.90
C ASP A 36 9.02 11.86 0.52
N ILE A 37 9.13 10.74 1.24
CA ILE A 37 8.66 10.60 2.62
C ILE A 37 9.40 9.45 3.33
N VAL A 38 9.61 9.60 4.64
CA VAL A 38 10.13 8.54 5.51
C VAL A 38 9.12 8.20 6.59
N ILE A 39 8.75 6.92 6.71
CA ILE A 39 8.01 6.43 7.88
C ILE A 39 9.03 6.06 8.94
N ARG A 40 9.01 6.74 10.08
CA ARG A 40 9.99 6.59 11.17
C ARG A 40 9.49 5.65 12.26
N ASN A 41 10.38 4.88 12.86
CA ASN A 41 10.12 4.06 14.06
C ASN A 41 9.04 2.97 13.89
N ALA A 42 8.85 2.43 12.69
CA ALA A 42 7.81 1.43 12.46
C ALA A 42 8.19 0.07 13.05
N ALA A 43 7.27 -0.57 13.79
CA ALA A 43 7.35 -2.01 14.07
C ALA A 43 6.69 -2.77 12.92
N VAL A 44 7.49 -3.21 11.96
CA VAL A 44 7.05 -3.91 10.75
C VAL A 44 6.74 -5.36 11.07
N ILE A 45 5.55 -5.80 10.69
CA ILE A 45 5.17 -7.21 10.66
C ILE A 45 5.21 -7.65 9.20
N GLY A 46 6.35 -8.23 8.80
CA GLY A 46 6.53 -8.82 7.47
C GLY A 46 6.01 -10.25 7.39
N ALA A 47 6.19 -10.89 6.23
CA ALA A 47 5.80 -12.29 6.04
C ALA A 47 6.59 -13.24 6.95
N ASP A 48 7.91 -13.06 7.00
CA ASP A 48 8.82 -14.01 7.65
C ASP A 48 9.49 -13.49 8.93
N SER A 49 9.40 -12.18 9.21
CA SER A 49 9.99 -11.61 10.43
C SER A 49 9.28 -10.36 10.90
N VAL A 50 9.41 -10.09 12.19
CA VAL A 50 8.93 -8.85 12.82
C VAL A 50 10.11 -8.01 13.28
N TYR A 51 10.19 -6.75 12.85
CA TYR A 51 11.37 -5.92 13.06
C TYR A 51 11.05 -4.44 13.15
N LYS A 52 11.96 -3.66 13.71
CA LYS A 52 11.89 -2.20 13.66
C LYS A 52 12.66 -1.65 12.48
N ALA A 53 12.13 -0.64 11.81
CA ALA A 53 12.81 0.06 10.72
C ALA A 53 12.24 1.45 10.47
N ASP A 54 13.04 2.30 9.86
CA ASP A 54 12.59 3.43 9.06
C ASP A 54 12.39 2.95 7.62
N ILE A 55 11.33 3.44 6.96
CA ILE A 55 10.97 3.07 5.58
C ILE A 55 11.02 4.32 4.71
N ALA A 56 11.93 4.37 3.75
CA ALA A 56 11.95 5.41 2.74
C ALA A 56 11.02 5.07 1.58
N ILE A 57 10.35 6.09 1.07
CA ILE A 57 9.48 5.99 -0.08
C ILE A 57 9.90 7.03 -1.11
N THR A 58 10.05 6.59 -2.36
CA THR A 58 10.37 7.42 -3.53
C THR A 58 9.52 6.94 -4.70
N ASP A 59 8.88 7.87 -5.41
CA ASP A 59 8.02 7.60 -6.58
C ASP A 59 6.95 6.52 -6.30
N GLY A 60 6.37 6.57 -5.10
CA GLY A 60 5.33 5.63 -4.66
C GLY A 60 5.83 4.23 -4.33
N ARG A 61 7.14 3.98 -4.32
CA ARG A 61 7.77 2.68 -4.01
C ARG A 61 8.68 2.76 -2.78
N ILE A 62 8.84 1.63 -2.10
CA ILE A 62 9.78 1.49 -0.98
C ILE A 62 11.21 1.51 -1.54
N SER A 63 11.95 2.57 -1.24
CA SER A 63 13.30 2.81 -1.76
C SER A 63 14.41 2.40 -0.79
N ALA A 64 14.13 2.37 0.52
CA ALA A 64 15.05 1.89 1.54
C ALA A 64 14.31 1.36 2.78
N ILE A 65 14.92 0.40 3.47
CA ILE A 65 14.48 -0.15 4.75
C ILE A 65 15.72 -0.23 5.65
N GLY A 66 15.71 0.43 6.80
CA GLY A 66 16.87 0.51 7.68
C GLY A 66 16.79 1.68 8.65
N GLY A 67 17.94 2.26 9.01
CA GLY A 67 17.98 3.54 9.72
C GLY A 67 18.06 4.71 8.75
N ALA A 68 17.23 5.73 8.92
CA ALA A 68 17.33 6.98 8.17
C ALA A 68 18.35 7.94 8.80
N ASP A 69 19.07 8.70 7.97
CA ASP A 69 19.88 9.83 8.45
C ASP A 69 19.03 10.96 9.04
N ASP A 70 19.70 11.95 9.64
CA ASP A 70 19.04 13.05 10.36
C ASP A 70 18.82 14.29 9.47
N LYS A 71 18.95 14.15 8.13
CA LYS A 71 18.69 15.26 7.21
C LYS A 71 17.18 15.58 7.19
N PRO A 72 16.80 16.85 6.97
CA PRO A 72 15.39 17.22 6.87
C PRO A 72 14.69 16.53 5.69
N CYS A 73 13.60 15.83 5.99
CA CYS A 73 12.72 15.22 5.00
C CYS A 73 11.26 15.26 5.50
N ARG A 74 10.30 15.02 4.61
CA ARG A 74 8.91 14.77 5.03
C ARG A 74 8.87 13.43 5.74
N GLN A 75 8.17 13.37 6.87
CA GLN A 75 8.14 12.17 7.70
C GLN A 75 6.77 11.86 8.29
N ILE A 76 6.52 10.58 8.53
CA ILE A 76 5.37 10.07 9.29
C ILE A 76 5.92 9.33 10.50
N ASP A 77 5.46 9.69 11.69
CA ASP A 77 5.81 8.96 12.90
C ASP A 77 4.94 7.71 13.06
N ALA A 78 5.59 6.55 13.15
CA ALA A 78 4.96 5.26 13.39
C ALA A 78 5.24 4.73 14.81
N GLU A 79 5.79 5.56 15.70
CA GLU A 79 6.11 5.15 17.08
C GLU A 79 4.85 4.63 17.81
N GLY A 80 4.95 3.40 18.31
CA GLY A 80 3.83 2.72 19.00
C GLY A 80 2.74 2.20 18.07
N LEU A 81 2.99 2.16 16.77
CA LEU A 81 2.15 1.51 15.77
C LEU A 81 2.89 0.32 15.17
N VAL A 82 2.12 -0.69 14.76
CA VAL A 82 2.62 -1.78 13.91
C VAL A 82 2.32 -1.46 12.46
N LEU A 83 3.22 -1.82 11.56
CA LEU A 83 3.12 -1.56 10.12
C LEU A 83 3.02 -2.88 9.35
N THR A 84 2.14 -2.94 8.36
CA THR A 84 2.03 -4.06 7.42
C THR A 84 1.94 -3.56 5.99
N ALA A 85 2.30 -4.42 5.04
CA ALA A 85 1.89 -4.24 3.66
C ALA A 85 0.36 -4.38 3.51
N GLY A 86 -0.18 -3.73 2.48
CA GLY A 86 -1.55 -3.96 2.04
C GLY A 86 -1.72 -5.35 1.44
N ARG A 87 -2.79 -6.03 1.84
CA ARG A 87 -3.09 -7.39 1.39
C ARG A 87 -3.67 -7.39 -0.03
N VAL A 88 -3.40 -8.46 -0.75
CA VAL A 88 -4.07 -8.79 -2.02
C VAL A 88 -5.29 -9.65 -1.71
N ARG A 89 -6.44 -9.34 -2.34
CA ARG A 89 -7.67 -10.12 -2.16
C ARG A 89 -8.36 -10.38 -3.50
N THR A 90 -8.69 -11.64 -3.73
CA THR A 90 -9.59 -12.03 -4.82
C THR A 90 -11.04 -11.72 -4.49
N VAL A 91 -11.74 -11.10 -5.43
CA VAL A 91 -13.16 -10.77 -5.35
C VAL A 91 -13.91 -11.53 -6.44
N SER A 92 -15.04 -12.12 -6.05
CA SER A 92 -15.98 -12.78 -6.95
C SER A 92 -17.30 -12.01 -6.93
N GLY A 93 -17.87 -11.74 -8.11
CA GLY A 93 -19.12 -10.99 -8.25
C GLY A 93 -18.93 -9.47 -8.41
N ALA A 94 -20.06 -8.75 -8.40
CA ALA A 94 -20.10 -7.31 -8.61
C ALA A 94 -19.53 -6.55 -7.41
N LEU A 95 -18.94 -5.39 -7.69
CA LEU A 95 -18.44 -4.47 -6.68
C LEU A 95 -19.57 -3.60 -6.14
N ASP A 96 -19.49 -3.27 -4.86
CA ASP A 96 -20.27 -2.20 -4.22
C ASP A 96 -19.31 -1.23 -3.49
N SER A 97 -19.65 0.05 -3.47
CA SER A 97 -18.73 1.09 -2.97
C SER A 97 -18.45 0.95 -1.48
N TYR A 98 -19.42 0.46 -0.73
CA TYR A 98 -19.28 0.17 0.70
C TYR A 98 -18.29 -0.98 0.94
N MET A 99 -18.35 -2.04 0.15
CA MET A 99 -17.40 -3.15 0.19
C MET A 99 -15.97 -2.67 -0.13
N LEU A 100 -15.79 -1.83 -1.15
CA LEU A 100 -14.45 -1.31 -1.47
C LEU A 100 -13.85 -0.52 -0.29
N GLU A 101 -14.67 0.29 0.37
CA GLU A 101 -14.24 1.04 1.56
C GLU A 101 -13.93 0.10 2.74
N GLU A 102 -14.81 -0.86 3.04
CA GLU A 102 -14.58 -1.87 4.09
C GLU A 102 -13.29 -2.66 3.84
N LEU A 103 -13.04 -3.07 2.60
CA LEU A 103 -11.82 -3.77 2.22
C LEU A 103 -10.59 -2.90 2.46
N LEU A 104 -10.61 -1.65 1.99
CA LEU A 104 -9.51 -0.71 2.21
C LEU A 104 -9.23 -0.52 3.71
N PHE A 105 -10.27 -0.25 4.50
CA PHE A 105 -10.14 -0.05 5.95
C PHE A 105 -9.84 -1.34 6.73
N SER A 106 -9.98 -2.52 6.13
CA SER A 106 -9.54 -3.78 6.72
C SER A 106 -8.07 -4.11 6.41
N GLY A 107 -7.37 -3.30 5.61
CA GLY A 107 -5.96 -3.53 5.26
C GLY A 107 -5.76 -4.28 3.94
N VAL A 108 -6.75 -4.26 3.05
CA VAL A 108 -6.60 -4.70 1.66
C VAL A 108 -6.23 -3.49 0.81
N SER A 109 -5.17 -3.59 0.01
CA SER A 109 -4.77 -2.52 -0.92
C SER A 109 -4.98 -2.89 -2.38
N THR A 110 -5.07 -4.18 -2.71
CA THR A 110 -5.09 -4.67 -4.09
C THR A 110 -6.16 -5.74 -4.26
N LEU A 111 -6.97 -5.61 -5.31
CA LEU A 111 -7.98 -6.59 -5.68
C LEU A 111 -7.58 -7.35 -6.95
N THR A 112 -7.79 -8.66 -6.93
CA THR A 112 -7.82 -9.53 -8.12
C THR A 112 -9.24 -10.02 -8.33
N PHE A 113 -9.55 -10.56 -9.51
CA PHE A 113 -10.91 -10.94 -9.87
C PHE A 113 -10.96 -12.36 -10.46
N ASP A 114 -11.95 -13.14 -10.04
CA ASP A 114 -12.22 -14.47 -10.60
C ASP A 114 -13.00 -14.41 -11.93
N SER A 115 -13.62 -13.26 -12.21
CA SER A 115 -14.44 -13.01 -13.39
C SER A 115 -14.24 -11.59 -13.88
N GLN A 116 -14.43 -11.35 -15.18
CA GLN A 116 -14.30 -10.02 -15.76
C GLN A 116 -15.23 -9.01 -15.07
N PRO A 117 -14.70 -7.88 -14.56
CA PRO A 117 -15.53 -6.81 -14.00
C PRO A 117 -16.45 -6.20 -15.06
N SER A 118 -17.66 -5.80 -14.66
CA SER A 118 -18.61 -5.08 -15.52
C SER A 118 -18.20 -3.62 -15.72
N ASP A 119 -18.81 -2.94 -16.70
CA ASP A 119 -18.60 -1.50 -16.91
C ASP A 119 -18.88 -0.65 -15.66
N ASN A 120 -19.84 -1.09 -14.82
CA ASN A 120 -20.13 -0.41 -13.56
C ASN A 120 -19.00 -0.61 -12.54
N ASP A 121 -18.46 -1.82 -12.46
CA ASP A 121 -17.33 -2.13 -11.60
C ASP A 121 -16.10 -1.30 -12.00
N ILE A 122 -15.81 -1.21 -13.31
CA ILE A 122 -14.69 -0.41 -13.84
C ILE A 122 -14.80 1.05 -13.42
N LYS A 123 -15.99 1.66 -13.51
CA LYS A 123 -16.20 3.05 -13.06
C LYS A 123 -15.86 3.23 -11.58
N MET A 124 -16.32 2.31 -10.74
CA MET A 124 -16.02 2.35 -9.31
C MET A 124 -14.54 2.14 -9.02
N MET A 125 -13.87 1.27 -9.79
CA MET A 125 -12.43 1.05 -9.68
C MET A 125 -11.62 2.32 -9.98
N LEU A 126 -12.03 3.09 -10.99
CA LEU A 126 -11.37 4.35 -11.34
C LEU A 126 -11.51 5.41 -10.23
N GLU A 127 -12.61 5.39 -9.49
CA GLU A 127 -12.88 6.41 -8.46
C GLU A 127 -12.30 6.06 -7.08
N HIS A 128 -11.90 4.80 -6.86
CA HIS A 128 -11.50 4.30 -5.55
C HIS A 128 -9.98 4.05 -5.46
N PRO A 129 -9.33 4.32 -4.31
CA PRO A 129 -7.86 4.28 -4.19
C PRO A 129 -7.22 2.89 -4.13
N LEU A 130 -7.99 1.80 -4.25
CA LEU A 130 -7.43 0.45 -4.28
C LEU A 130 -6.66 0.22 -5.58
N ASN A 131 -5.74 -0.73 -5.58
CA ASN A 131 -5.16 -1.25 -6.80
C ASN A 131 -6.04 -2.38 -7.34
N TYR A 132 -5.95 -2.61 -8.64
CA TYR A 132 -6.77 -3.59 -9.34
C TYR A 132 -5.91 -4.38 -10.32
N CYS A 133 -5.95 -5.70 -10.24
CA CYS A 133 -5.32 -6.59 -11.21
C CYS A 133 -6.40 -7.19 -12.11
N VAL A 134 -6.48 -6.72 -13.34
CA VAL A 134 -7.51 -7.10 -14.31
C VAL A 134 -6.93 -7.04 -15.73
N CYS A 135 -7.13 -8.10 -16.50
CA CYS A 135 -6.81 -8.14 -17.94
C CYS A 135 -8.12 -8.11 -18.72
N PHE A 136 -8.33 -7.08 -19.54
CA PHE A 136 -9.51 -6.88 -20.39
C PHE A 136 -9.43 -7.65 -21.71
N ASP A 137 -8.23 -8.11 -22.10
CA ASP A 137 -8.02 -8.98 -23.25
C ASP A 137 -8.38 -10.46 -22.99
N GLY A 138 -8.86 -10.78 -21.80
CA GLY A 138 -9.28 -12.13 -21.40
C GLY A 138 -8.13 -13.06 -21.00
N GLN A 139 -6.89 -12.59 -20.97
CA GLN A 139 -5.77 -13.37 -20.45
C GLN A 139 -5.84 -13.49 -18.92
N PRO A 140 -5.41 -14.61 -18.32
CA PRO A 140 -5.21 -14.67 -16.89
C PRO A 140 -4.06 -13.73 -16.48
N HIS A 141 -4.14 -13.17 -15.28
CA HIS A 141 -3.03 -12.42 -14.70
C HIS A 141 -2.11 -13.38 -13.93
N ASP A 142 -0.79 -13.16 -14.03
CA ASP A 142 0.18 -13.88 -13.22
C ASP A 142 0.18 -13.31 -11.79
N SER A 143 -0.28 -14.12 -10.85
CA SER A 143 -0.32 -13.74 -9.43
C SER A 143 1.08 -13.60 -8.83
N ASP A 144 2.07 -14.37 -9.29
CA ASP A 144 3.44 -14.27 -8.78
C ASP A 144 4.08 -12.95 -9.26
N GLU A 145 3.83 -12.56 -10.51
CA GLU A 145 4.32 -11.28 -11.05
C GLU A 145 3.65 -10.08 -10.37
N LEU A 146 2.34 -10.16 -10.09
CA LEU A 146 1.66 -9.16 -9.25
C LEU A 146 2.35 -9.03 -7.88
N LEU A 147 2.69 -10.18 -7.29
CA LEU A 147 3.44 -10.27 -6.04
C LEU A 147 4.93 -9.93 -6.19
N HIS A 148 5.40 -9.36 -7.30
CA HIS A 148 6.65 -8.60 -7.37
C HIS A 148 6.45 -7.10 -7.14
N HIS A 149 5.21 -6.61 -7.21
CA HIS A 149 4.91 -5.20 -7.05
C HIS A 149 4.25 -4.86 -5.71
N VAL A 150 3.41 -5.74 -5.16
CA VAL A 150 2.59 -5.47 -3.98
C VAL A 150 2.63 -6.61 -2.96
N GLY A 151 1.96 -6.44 -1.82
CA GLY A 151 1.73 -7.52 -0.86
C GLY A 151 2.82 -7.72 0.19
N ASP A 152 3.92 -6.98 0.13
CA ASP A 152 5.03 -7.11 1.08
C ASP A 152 5.77 -5.78 1.35
N VAL A 153 6.42 -5.68 2.51
CA VAL A 153 7.26 -4.54 2.91
C VAL A 153 8.71 -4.82 2.47
N ALA A 154 8.95 -4.72 1.17
CA ALA A 154 10.24 -5.01 0.57
C ALA A 154 10.68 -3.91 -0.42
N LEU A 155 11.99 -3.85 -0.71
CA LEU A 155 12.53 -2.87 -1.66
C LEU A 155 11.87 -3.01 -3.05
N GLY A 156 11.60 -1.87 -3.68
CA GLY A 156 10.96 -1.79 -4.99
C GLY A 156 9.44 -2.03 -4.99
N ARG A 157 8.86 -2.53 -3.89
CA ARG A 157 7.40 -2.70 -3.78
C ARG A 157 6.69 -1.36 -3.73
N ILE A 158 5.48 -1.33 -4.24
CA ILE A 158 4.59 -0.19 -4.10
C ILE A 158 4.32 0.03 -2.61
N ALA A 159 4.46 1.28 -2.17
CA ALA A 159 4.28 1.69 -0.79
C ALA A 159 2.79 1.80 -0.44
N ASP A 160 2.13 0.64 -0.42
CA ASP A 160 0.80 0.45 0.11
C ASP A 160 0.92 -0.13 1.52
N LEU A 161 0.91 0.75 2.51
CA LEU A 161 1.28 0.42 3.89
C LEU A 161 0.17 0.84 4.85
N TYR A 162 -0.05 0.01 5.86
CA TYR A 162 -1.06 0.25 6.88
C TYR A 162 -0.40 0.31 8.24
N LEU A 163 -0.77 1.33 9.02
CA LEU A 163 -0.30 1.50 10.38
C LEU A 163 -1.45 1.27 11.34
N TRP A 164 -1.21 0.47 12.37
CA TRP A 164 -2.22 -0.02 13.29
C TRP A 164 -1.79 0.20 14.73
N LYS A 165 -2.77 0.43 15.60
CA LYS A 165 -2.62 0.03 17.00
C LYS A 165 -2.78 -1.49 17.12
N CYS A 166 -2.02 -2.12 17.99
CA CYS A 166 -2.06 -3.58 18.17
C CYS A 166 -3.49 -4.09 18.43
N GLU A 167 -4.26 -3.39 19.27
CA GLU A 167 -5.64 -3.76 19.62
C GLU A 167 -6.64 -3.63 18.46
N LYS A 168 -6.29 -2.88 17.41
CA LYS A 168 -7.11 -2.68 16.20
C LYS A 168 -6.50 -3.31 14.94
N PHE A 169 -5.46 -4.13 15.09
CA PHE A 169 -4.77 -4.78 13.98
C PHE A 169 -5.75 -5.53 13.06
N ASN A 170 -5.70 -5.26 11.74
CA ASN A 170 -6.62 -5.77 10.71
C ASN A 170 -8.12 -5.48 10.94
N ILE A 171 -8.45 -4.51 11.80
CA ILE A 171 -9.84 -4.08 12.04
C ILE A 171 -10.01 -2.60 11.67
N ALA A 172 -9.10 -1.74 12.14
CA ALA A 172 -9.20 -0.31 11.90
C ALA A 172 -7.80 0.33 11.92
N PRO A 173 -7.29 0.78 10.77
CA PRO A 173 -5.97 1.39 10.69
C PRO A 173 -5.98 2.75 11.39
N GLU A 174 -4.83 3.11 11.94
CA GLU A 174 -4.55 4.48 12.38
C GLU A 174 -4.09 5.34 11.20
N LYS A 175 -3.35 4.77 10.23
CA LYS A 175 -2.97 5.47 8.99
C LYS A 175 -2.99 4.51 7.80
N ILE A 176 -3.31 5.05 6.62
CA ILE A 176 -3.29 4.31 5.35
C ILE A 176 -2.40 5.07 4.37
N ILE A 177 -1.37 4.40 3.89
CA ILE A 177 -0.49 4.87 2.83
C ILE A 177 -0.85 4.11 1.55
N LYS A 178 -1.17 4.82 0.47
CA LYS A 178 -1.37 4.24 -0.87
C LYS A 178 -0.45 4.92 -1.86
N PHE A 179 0.30 4.13 -2.61
CA PHE A 179 1.28 4.61 -3.60
C PHE A 179 2.18 5.71 -3.02
N GLY A 180 2.64 5.51 -1.79
CA GLY A 180 3.49 6.45 -1.06
C GLY A 180 2.81 7.69 -0.46
N ARG A 181 1.50 7.85 -0.65
CA ARG A 181 0.73 8.99 -0.13
C ARG A 181 -0.06 8.58 1.10
N CYS A 182 -0.02 9.39 2.16
CA CYS A 182 -0.93 9.22 3.30
C CYS A 182 -2.33 9.69 2.90
N ILE A 183 -3.24 8.74 2.70
CA ILE A 183 -4.63 9.00 2.29
C ILE A 183 -5.61 9.00 3.46
N PHE A 184 -5.18 8.52 4.62
CA PHE A 184 -5.97 8.51 5.84
C PHE A 184 -5.05 8.59 7.06
N ASP A 185 -5.39 9.48 8.00
CA ASP A 185 -4.74 9.58 9.30
C ASP A 185 -5.77 9.85 10.39
N ARG A 186 -5.99 8.84 11.25
CA ARG A 186 -6.97 8.88 12.34
C ARG A 186 -6.68 9.96 13.37
N SER A 187 -5.43 10.39 13.49
CA SER A 187 -5.07 11.47 14.43
C SER A 187 -5.53 12.84 13.93
N LEU A 188 -5.81 12.97 12.64
CA LEU A 188 -6.32 14.20 12.02
C LEU A 188 -7.85 14.18 11.88
N THR A 189 -8.42 13.04 11.48
CA THR A 189 -9.87 12.87 11.31
C THR A 189 -10.29 11.41 11.38
N ASP A 190 -11.51 11.16 11.85
CA ASP A 190 -12.15 9.86 11.81
C ASP A 190 -13.02 9.64 10.57
N ARG A 191 -13.23 10.66 9.73
CA ARG A 191 -14.07 10.52 8.54
C ARG A 191 -13.36 9.71 7.46
N LYS A 192 -14.05 8.68 6.97
CA LYS A 192 -13.52 7.80 5.92
C LYS A 192 -13.59 8.42 4.52
N ASP A 193 -14.56 9.30 4.28
CA ASP A 193 -14.80 9.97 2.99
C ASP A 193 -13.60 10.82 2.51
N ILE A 194 -12.71 11.22 3.41
CA ILE A 194 -11.54 12.04 3.08
C ILE A 194 -10.56 11.32 2.15
N ILE A 195 -10.59 9.98 2.10
CA ILE A 195 -9.68 9.19 1.26
C ILE A 195 -9.78 9.59 -0.21
N TYR A 196 -10.98 9.94 -0.71
CA TYR A 196 -11.20 10.28 -2.11
C TYR A 196 -10.55 11.62 -2.47
N ALA A 197 -10.45 12.55 -1.52
CA ALA A 197 -9.78 13.83 -1.76
C ALA A 197 -8.25 13.68 -1.66
N LEU A 198 -7.76 12.85 -0.72
CA LEU A 198 -6.33 12.72 -0.43
C LEU A 198 -5.63 11.70 -1.35
N SER A 199 -6.38 10.80 -1.97
CA SER A 199 -5.85 9.83 -2.94
C SER A 199 -5.34 10.46 -4.23
N TYR A 200 -5.76 11.69 -4.56
CA TYR A 200 -5.32 12.36 -5.79
C TYR A 200 -4.14 13.30 -5.56
N ASP A 201 -3.13 13.19 -6.41
CA ASP A 201 -2.07 14.17 -6.56
C ASP A 201 -2.52 15.34 -7.41
N THR A 202 -2.97 16.40 -6.75
CA THR A 202 -3.44 17.63 -7.38
C THR A 202 -2.31 18.57 -7.83
N THR A 203 -1.06 18.22 -7.54
CA THR A 203 0.11 18.98 -8.04
C THR A 203 0.34 18.74 -9.53
N ARG A 204 -0.19 17.63 -10.07
CA ARG A 204 -0.16 17.27 -11.49
C ARG A 204 -1.46 17.67 -12.17
N ARG A 205 -1.39 17.87 -13.49
CA ARG A 205 -2.57 18.08 -14.35
C ARG A 205 -2.49 17.15 -15.58
N PRO A 206 -3.40 16.18 -15.73
CA PRO A 206 -4.51 15.87 -14.81
C PRO A 206 -4.02 15.37 -13.43
N ALA A 207 -4.90 15.45 -12.43
CA ALA A 207 -4.59 14.95 -11.10
C ALA A 207 -4.45 13.44 -11.15
N ARG A 208 -3.47 12.88 -10.43
CA ARG A 208 -3.15 11.44 -10.51
C ARG A 208 -3.59 10.69 -9.26
N SER A 209 -4.37 9.64 -9.42
CA SER A 209 -4.82 8.79 -8.32
C SER A 209 -3.66 7.97 -7.71
N ALA A 210 -3.80 7.63 -6.43
CA ALA A 210 -2.95 6.67 -5.70
C ALA A 210 -3.33 5.20 -5.98
N SER A 211 -4.27 4.95 -6.89
CA SER A 211 -4.58 3.61 -7.39
C SER A 211 -3.65 3.19 -8.54
N VAL A 212 -3.39 1.89 -8.60
CA VAL A 212 -2.57 1.25 -9.63
C VAL A 212 -3.36 0.13 -10.28
N PHE A 213 -3.38 0.12 -11.61
CA PHE A 213 -3.98 -0.96 -12.39
C PHE A 213 -2.87 -1.86 -12.93
N PHE A 214 -2.92 -3.13 -12.56
CA PHE A 214 -2.10 -4.19 -13.10
C PHE A 214 -2.88 -4.90 -14.19
N THR A 215 -2.32 -5.02 -15.39
CA THR A 215 -3.05 -5.52 -16.56
C THR A 215 -2.09 -6.14 -17.58
N SER A 216 -2.59 -6.60 -18.72
CA SER A 216 -1.74 -7.16 -19.77
C SER A 216 -0.99 -6.07 -20.55
N HIS A 217 0.09 -6.46 -21.23
CA HIS A 217 0.79 -5.57 -22.17
C HIS A 217 -0.12 -5.04 -23.29
N ASN A 218 -1.11 -5.83 -23.72
CA ASN A 218 -2.07 -5.40 -24.74
C ASN A 218 -3.00 -4.31 -24.20
N ASP A 219 -3.46 -4.46 -22.96
CA ASP A 219 -4.40 -3.53 -22.34
C ASP A 219 -3.76 -2.17 -22.00
N VAL A 220 -2.51 -2.18 -21.54
CA VAL A 220 -1.72 -0.94 -21.35
C VAL A 220 -1.58 -0.19 -22.66
N ASN A 221 -1.27 -0.89 -23.76
CA ASN A 221 -1.14 -0.30 -25.09
C ASN A 221 -2.48 -0.15 -25.82
N GLY A 222 -3.59 -0.53 -25.17
CA GLY A 222 -4.93 -0.56 -25.73
C GLY A 222 -5.66 0.77 -25.58
N TYR A 223 -6.96 0.75 -25.87
CA TYR A 223 -7.82 1.93 -25.68
C TYR A 223 -7.91 2.31 -24.19
N PHE A 224 -8.12 1.32 -23.31
CA PHE A 224 -8.27 1.55 -21.87
C PHE A 224 -7.01 2.15 -21.25
N GLY A 225 -5.84 1.55 -21.49
CA GLY A 225 -4.57 2.07 -21.00
C GLY A 225 -4.30 3.51 -21.46
N ARG A 226 -4.42 3.80 -22.76
CA ARG A 226 -4.25 5.17 -23.29
C ARG A 226 -5.27 6.18 -22.76
N LEU A 227 -6.48 5.73 -22.44
CA LEU A 227 -7.52 6.62 -21.91
C LEU A 227 -7.20 7.07 -20.49
N TYR A 228 -6.64 6.19 -19.65
CA TYR A 228 -6.48 6.41 -18.21
C TYR A 228 -5.04 6.54 -17.72
N GLU A 229 -4.02 6.36 -18.57
CA GLU A 229 -2.59 6.44 -18.18
C GLU A 229 -2.16 7.80 -17.59
N THR A 230 -2.93 8.86 -17.84
CA THR A 230 -2.66 10.19 -17.30
C THR A 230 -3.19 10.39 -15.88
N GLU A 231 -4.25 9.67 -15.51
CA GLU A 231 -4.93 9.75 -14.21
C GLU A 231 -4.56 8.59 -13.29
N HIS A 232 -4.23 7.43 -13.85
CA HIS A 232 -3.90 6.21 -13.12
C HIS A 232 -2.54 5.66 -13.53
N THR A 233 -1.86 5.02 -12.57
CA THR A 233 -0.66 4.25 -12.89
C THR A 233 -1.09 2.91 -13.47
N MET A 234 -0.70 2.63 -14.71
CA MET A 234 -0.90 1.34 -15.38
C MET A 234 0.42 0.57 -15.37
N ILE A 235 0.41 -0.69 -14.91
CA ILE A 235 1.58 -1.58 -14.90
C ILE A 235 1.20 -2.84 -15.69
N ALA A 236 1.96 -3.12 -16.75
CA ALA A 236 1.83 -4.36 -17.47
C ALA A 236 2.50 -5.49 -16.65
N LEU A 237 1.79 -6.61 -16.48
CA LEU A 237 2.36 -7.83 -15.93
C LEU A 237 2.93 -8.68 -17.08
N ASP A 238 4.15 -9.19 -16.89
CA ASP A 238 4.74 -10.16 -17.79
C ASP A 238 4.11 -11.53 -17.53
N THR A 239 3.32 -12.03 -18.48
CA THR A 239 2.71 -13.37 -18.42
C THR A 239 3.56 -14.45 -19.10
N ASN A 240 4.75 -14.09 -19.60
CA ASN A 240 5.64 -15.01 -20.30
C ASN A 240 6.44 -15.86 -19.29
N LYS A 241 5.84 -16.97 -18.86
CA LYS A 241 6.54 -18.18 -18.40
C LYS A 241 6.05 -19.39 -19.19
#